data_AF-A0A9E2FLR9-F1
#
_entry.id   AF-A0A9E2FLR9-F1
#
_cell.length_a   1.000
_cell.length_b   1.000
_cell.length_c   1.000
_cell.angle_alpha   90.00
_cell.angle_beta   90.00
_cell.angle_gamma   90.00
#
_symmetry.space_group_name_H-M   'P 1'
#
loop_
_entity.id
_entity.type
_entity.pdbx_description
1 polymer ?
#
loop_
_entity_poly.entity_id
_entity_poly.type
_entity_poly.pdbx_seq_one_letter_code
_entity_poly.pdbx_strand_id
1 'polypeptide(L)' 'MVKEIVDWKRYLSCNEDEIMLTQIRRCSSTGRPAGDKNFGIGLEGLLGRILMAKPIGRPKKSSINRAMSQYCSE' A
#
# COMPACT_ATOMS: atom_id res chain seq x y z
N MET A 1 -7.10 -9.84 26.03
CA MET A 1 -6.03 -9.42 26.96
C MET A 1 -4.69 -9.66 26.27
N VAL A 2 -3.88 -8.62 26.11
CA VAL A 2 -2.52 -8.76 25.55
C VAL A 2 -1.60 -9.14 26.72
N LYS A 3 -0.85 -10.25 26.58
CA LYS A 3 0.14 -10.65 27.59
C LYS A 3 1.27 -9.63 27.62
N GLU A 4 1.62 -9.18 28.82
CA GLU A 4 2.76 -8.30 29.02
C GLU A 4 4.07 -9.05 28.78
N ILE A 5 5.03 -8.38 28.13
CA ILE A 5 6.33 -8.96 27.78
C ILE A 5 7.26 -8.79 28.98
N VAL A 6 7.65 -9.91 29.59
CA VAL A 6 8.48 -9.96 30.80
C VAL A 6 9.94 -9.60 30.51
N ASP A 7 10.45 -9.96 29.33
CA ASP A 7 11.83 -9.71 28.91
C ASP A 7 11.88 -9.24 27.46
N TRP A 8 12.01 -7.93 27.30
CA TRP A 8 12.11 -7.27 26.00
C TRP A 8 13.37 -7.65 25.24
N LYS A 9 14.50 -7.83 25.93
CA LYS A 9 15.77 -8.15 25.29
C LYS A 9 15.67 -9.51 24.62
N ARG A 10 15.13 -10.49 25.36
CA ARG A 10 14.90 -11.83 24.81
C ARG A 10 13.90 -11.82 23.66
N TYR A 11 12.78 -11.11 23.82
CA TYR A 11 11.76 -10.98 22.79
C TYR A 11 12.31 -10.40 21.49
N LEU A 12 13.10 -9.32 21.56
CA LEU A 12 13.70 -8.66 20.39
C LEU A 12 14.92 -9.41 19.84
N SER A 13 15.52 -10.31 20.62
CA SER A 13 16.64 -11.14 20.16
C SER A 13 16.20 -12.38 19.38
N CYS A 14 14.91 -12.69 19.34
CA CYS A 14 14.39 -13.78 18.51
C CYS A 14 14.63 -13.48 17.04
N ASN A 15 15.08 -14.48 16.28
CA ASN A 15 15.14 -14.37 14.83
C ASN A 15 13.73 -14.14 14.29
N GLU A 16 13.51 -12.96 13.75
CA GLU A 16 12.31 -12.66 12.98
C GLU A 16 12.33 -13.45 11.67
N ASP A 17 11.14 -13.63 11.09
CA ASP A 17 11.02 -14.23 9.77
C ASP A 17 11.76 -13.35 8.74
N GLU A 18 12.87 -13.90 8.22
CA GLU A 18 13.75 -13.20 7.30
C GLU A 18 13.03 -12.81 5.99
N ILE A 19 12.01 -13.57 5.59
CA ILE A 19 11.17 -13.25 4.42
C ILE A 19 10.37 -11.97 4.70
N MET A 20 9.73 -11.90 5.88
CA MET A 20 8.97 -10.72 6.30
C MET A 20 9.87 -9.49 6.43
N LEU A 21 11.02 -9.63 7.09
CA LEU A 21 12.01 -8.55 7.22
C LEU A 21 12.49 -8.04 5.86
N THR A 22 12.80 -8.94 4.94
CA THR A 22 13.25 -8.60 3.59
C THR A 22 12.16 -7.83 2.83
N GLN A 23 10.90 -8.28 2.94
CA GLN A 23 9.77 -7.59 2.31
C GLN A 23 9.56 -6.19 2.88
N ILE A 24 9.58 -6.03 4.20
CA ILE A 24 9.45 -4.73 4.87
C ILE A 24 10.57 -3.78 4.42
N ARG A 25 11.83 -4.24 4.47
CA ARG A 25 12.99 -3.43 4.07
C ARG A 25 12.89 -2.97 2.60
N ARG A 26 12.49 -3.86 1.70
CA ARG A 26 12.31 -3.54 0.26
C ARG A 26 11.20 -2.51 0.02
N CYS A 27 10.08 -2.66 0.71
CA CYS A 27 8.96 -1.73 0.57
C CYS A 27 9.32 -0.36 1.17
N SER A 28 9.91 -0.32 2.36
CA SER A 28 10.35 0.91 3.02
C SER A 28 11.40 1.67 2.22
N SER A 29 12.38 0.98 1.60
CA SER A 29 13.41 1.64 0.79
C SER A 29 12.86 2.29 -0.49
N THR A 30 11.70 1.85 -0.97
CA THR A 30 11.03 2.40 -2.17
C THR A 30 9.85 3.30 -1.83
N GLY A 31 9.57 3.51 -0.54
CA GLY A 31 8.40 4.27 -0.06
C GLY A 31 7.05 3.60 -0.35
N ARG A 32 7.05 2.29 -0.65
CA ARG A 32 5.84 1.53 -0.98
C ARG A 32 5.25 0.86 0.27
N PRO A 33 3.93 0.64 0.32
CA PRO A 33 3.32 -0.12 1.41
C PRO A 33 3.84 -1.56 1.46
N ALA A 34 4.11 -2.08 2.66
CA ALA A 34 4.58 -3.47 2.87
C ALA A 34 3.46 -4.52 2.87
N GLY A 35 2.20 -4.10 2.73
CA GLY A 35 1.02 -4.96 2.69
C GLY A 35 0.76 -5.59 1.33
N ASP A 36 -0.33 -6.35 1.27
CA ASP A 36 -0.81 -6.96 0.02
C ASP A 36 -1.50 -5.92 -0.89
N LYS A 37 -1.97 -6.38 -2.06
CA LYS A 37 -2.65 -5.51 -3.02
C LYS A 37 -3.92 -4.88 -2.43
N ASN A 38 -4.67 -5.63 -1.62
CA ASN A 38 -5.92 -5.16 -1.01
C ASN A 38 -5.66 -4.08 0.03
N PHE A 39 -4.61 -4.25 0.85
CA PHE A 39 -4.12 -3.25 1.78
C PHE A 39 -3.76 -1.96 1.05
N GLY A 40 -3.03 -2.06 -0.08
CA GLY A 40 -2.70 -0.93 -0.92
C GLY A 40 -3.94 -0.18 -1.43
N ILE A 41 -4.92 -0.90 -1.98
CA ILE A 41 -6.18 -0.32 -2.48
C ILE A 41 -6.96 0.39 -1.36
N GLY A 42 -7.07 -0.24 -0.18
CA GLY A 42 -7.74 0.38 0.97
C GLY A 42 -7.04 1.67 1.40
N LEU A 43 -5.71 1.66 1.44
CA LEU A 43 -4.92 2.82 1.81
C LEU A 43 -5.02 3.97 0.78
N GLU A 44 -5.02 3.66 -0.51
CA GLU A 44 -5.28 4.64 -1.57
C GLU A 44 -6.68 5.25 -1.46
N GLY A 45 -7.69 4.43 -1.13
CA GLY A 45 -9.07 4.89 -0.90
C GLY A 45 -9.19 5.87 0.28
N LEU A 46 -8.47 5.61 1.37
CA LEU A 46 -8.44 6.50 2.54
C LEU A 46 -7.70 7.81 2.27
N LEU A 47 -6.61 7.76 1.51
CA LEU A 47 -5.75 8.93 1.29
C LEU A 47 -6.12 9.75 0.05
N GLY A 48 -6.97 9.22 -0.84
CA GLY A 48 -7.33 9.88 -2.10
C GLY A 48 -6.17 10.07 -3.07
N ARG A 49 -5.06 9.31 -2.89
CA ARG A 49 -3.86 9.37 -3.75
C ARG A 49 -3.38 7.97 -4.11
N ILE A 50 -2.68 7.88 -5.23
CA ILE A 50 -2.10 6.61 -5.72
C ILE A 50 -0.76 6.36 -5.04
N LEU A 51 -0.59 5.17 -4.48
CA LEU A 51 0.63 4.67 -3.84
C LEU A 51 1.27 3.53 -4.63
N MET A 52 0.46 2.76 -5.35
CA MET A 52 0.90 1.61 -6.13
C MET A 52 1.37 2.03 -7.52
N ALA A 53 2.36 1.31 -8.03
CA ALA A 53 2.89 1.57 -9.37
C ALA A 53 1.80 1.35 -10.43
N LYS A 54 1.59 2.35 -11.28
CA LYS A 54 0.74 2.20 -12.45
C LYS A 54 1.46 1.39 -13.53
N PRO A 55 0.69 0.70 -14.40
CA PRO A 55 1.24 0.11 -15.61
C PRO A 55 2.07 1.13 -16.38
N ILE A 56 3.16 0.68 -16.99
CA ILE A 56 4.04 1.54 -17.78
C ILE A 56 3.26 2.12 -18.97
N GLY A 57 3.47 3.41 -19.22
CA GLY A 57 2.89 4.14 -20.35
C GLY A 57 1.65 4.98 -20.00
N ARG A 58 1.15 5.67 -21.02
CA ARG A 58 -0.04 6.52 -20.90
C ARG A 58 -1.28 5.64 -20.70
N PRO A 59 -2.16 5.94 -19.72
CA PRO A 59 -3.45 5.30 -19.63
C PRO A 59 -4.18 5.41 -20.98
N LYS A 60 -4.62 4.27 -21.53
CA LYS A 60 -5.44 4.28 -22.75
C LYS A 60 -6.72 5.08 -22.47
N LYS A 61 -7.18 5.87 -23.43
CA LYS A 61 -8.50 6.52 -23.35
C LYS A 61 -9.55 5.42 -23.16
N SER A 62 -10.07 5.27 -21.95
CA SER A 62 -11.27 4.48 -21.71
C SER A 62 -12.45 5.27 -22.29
N SER A 63 -13.25 4.65 -23.14
CA SER A 63 -14.48 5.21 -23.74
C SER A 63 -15.60 5.56 -22.73
N ILE A 64 -15.31 5.52 -21.42
CA ILE A 64 -16.29 5.64 -20.34
C ILE A 64 -16.59 7.11 -19.97
N ASN A 65 -15.72 8.07 -20.33
CA ASN A 65 -15.95 9.50 -20.07
C ASN A 65 -16.74 10.21 -21.18
N ARG A 66 -17.93 9.69 -21.53
CA ARG A 66 -18.97 10.49 -22.22
C ARG A 66 -20.05 11.00 -21.25
N ALA A 67 -20.19 10.38 -20.08
CA ALA A 67 -21.29 10.69 -19.15
C ALA A 67 -21.05 11.88 -18.20
N MET A 68 -19.80 12.37 -18.04
CA MET A 68 -19.48 13.47 -17.10
C MET A 68 -19.12 14.80 -17.76
N SER A 69 -19.14 14.86 -19.09
CA SER A 69 -18.94 16.13 -19.83
C SER A 69 -20.24 16.89 -20.07
N GLN A 70 -21.39 16.31 -19.72
CA GLN A 70 -22.72 16.90 -19.93
C GLN A 70 -23.23 17.73 -18.73
N TYR A 71 -22.51 17.72 -17.60
CA TYR A 71 -22.89 18.45 -16.37
C TYR A 71 -22.10 19.75 -16.11
N CYS A 72 -21.10 20.08 -16.94
CA CYS A 72 -20.32 21.34 -16.82
C CYS A 72 -20.37 22.16 -18.12
N SER A 73 -21.56 22.27 -18.72
CA SER A 73 -21.85 23.27 -19.74
C SER A 73 -23.16 23.96 -19.39
N GLU A 74 -23.07 24.87 -18.43
CA GLU A 74 -23.89 26.07 -18.39
C GLU A 74 -23.00 27.25 -18.78
#